data_AF-A0A6A0A8M5-F1
#
_entry.id   AF-A0A6A0A8M5-F1
#
_cell.length_a   1.000
_cell.length_b   1.000
_cell.length_c   1.000
_cell.angle_alpha   90.00
_cell.angle_beta   90.00
_cell.angle_gamma   90.00
#
_symmetry.space_group_name_H-M   'P 1'
#
loop_
_entity.id
_entity.type
_entity.pdbx_description
1 polymer ?
#
loop_
_entity_poly.entity_id
_entity_poly.type
_entity_poly.pdbx_seq_one_letter_code
_entity_poly.pdbx_strand_id
1 'polypeptide(L)'
;MEYGHHDALYLAAALDPNFRDKHNTLTTDQLRATEDLAARLASADGRGNDSAADQARYEFHTWCGGDYMTRMKLTPRFFSPLLLRDVVRWWGWYGKQTPVLMEVAQRVFRTPATSAGVERLFSVFKMLWSDKRNRLLMGRMWAMAYVFFNTRALKRDEQPFAPTAAREEQREEWMASQPVGAA
;
A
#
# COMPACT_ATOMS: atom_id res chain seq x y z
N MET A 1 11.85 -19.80 0.40
CA MET A 1 12.07 -18.37 0.09
C MET A 1 11.90 -17.62 1.39
N GLU A 2 12.97 -17.52 2.19
CA GLU A 2 13.01 -16.61 3.32
C GLU A 2 13.16 -15.20 2.74
N TYR A 3 12.08 -14.44 2.69
CA TYR A 3 12.21 -13.00 2.48
C TYR A 3 12.93 -12.45 3.71
N GLY A 4 14.11 -11.86 3.48
CA GLY A 4 15.09 -11.51 4.52
C GLY A 4 14.52 -10.60 5.62
N HIS A 5 15.21 -10.61 6.76
CA HIS A 5 14.97 -9.75 7.92
C HIS A 5 15.23 -8.28 7.57
N HIS A 6 14.32 -7.66 6.82
CA HIS A 6 14.47 -6.29 6.33
C HIS A 6 13.41 -5.39 6.96
N ASP A 7 13.83 -4.29 7.55
CA ASP A 7 12.98 -3.34 8.29
C ASP A 7 11.78 -2.85 7.48
N ALA A 8 11.94 -2.69 6.16
CA ALA A 8 10.85 -2.33 5.26
C ALA A 8 9.72 -3.38 5.19
N LEU A 9 10.03 -4.68 5.29
CA LEU A 9 9.02 -5.74 5.31
C LEU A 9 8.31 -5.78 6.66
N TYR A 10 9.05 -5.59 7.74
CA TYR A 10 8.47 -5.45 9.07
C TYR A 10 7.56 -4.23 9.16
N LEU A 11 7.94 -3.10 8.56
CA LEU A 11 7.12 -1.91 8.51
C LEU A 11 5.84 -2.17 7.69
N ALA A 12 5.95 -2.77 6.51
CA ALA A 12 4.78 -3.11 5.70
C ALA A 12 3.82 -4.04 6.46
N ALA A 13 4.35 -5.02 7.19
CA ALA A 13 3.55 -5.91 8.03
C ALA A 13 2.90 -5.15 9.21
N ALA A 14 3.63 -4.24 9.86
CA ALA A 14 3.12 -3.45 10.98
C ALA A 14 2.06 -2.41 10.55
N LEU A 15 2.11 -1.93 9.30
CA LEU A 15 1.12 -0.99 8.75
C LEU A 15 -0.08 -1.71 8.10
N ASP A 16 -0.01 -3.03 7.90
CA ASP A 16 -1.11 -3.78 7.32
C ASP A 16 -2.15 -4.11 8.41
N PRO A 17 -3.40 -3.63 8.26
CA PRO A 17 -4.46 -3.92 9.22
C PRO A 17 -4.73 -5.44 9.38
N ASN A 18 -4.41 -6.27 8.38
CA ASN A 18 -4.54 -7.74 8.47
C ASN A 18 -3.58 -8.39 9.47
N PHE A 19 -2.40 -7.79 9.66
CA PHE A 19 -1.34 -8.37 10.48
C PHE A 19 -1.29 -7.74 11.87
N ARG A 20 -2.28 -6.91 12.22
CA ARG A 20 -2.37 -6.21 13.50
C ARG A 20 -2.32 -7.15 14.70
N ASP A 21 -3.03 -8.27 14.65
CA ASP A 21 -3.03 -9.28 15.73
C ASP A 21 -1.66 -9.94 15.91
N LYS A 22 -0.79 -9.85 14.89
CA LYS A 22 0.57 -10.36 14.92
C LYS A 22 1.59 -9.31 15.37
N HIS A 23 1.18 -8.10 15.75
CA HIS A 23 2.13 -7.09 16.26
C HIS A 23 2.86 -7.59 17.52
N ASN A 24 2.21 -8.42 18.34
CA ASN A 24 2.83 -9.07 19.51
C ASN A 24 3.89 -10.12 19.14
N THR A 25 4.02 -10.49 17.87
CA THR A 25 5.04 -11.43 17.38
C THR A 25 6.34 -10.76 16.95
N LEU A 26 6.35 -9.43 16.78
CA LEU A 26 7.57 -8.68 16.51
C LEU A 26 8.35 -8.44 17.81
N THR A 27 9.66 -8.63 17.76
CA THR A 27 10.56 -8.30 18.87
C THR A 27 10.53 -6.79 19.11
N THR A 28 10.72 -6.36 20.36
CA THR A 28 10.75 -4.94 20.73
C THR A 28 11.73 -4.12 19.87
N ASP A 29 12.89 -4.69 19.53
CA ASP A 29 13.88 -4.05 18.67
C ASP A 29 13.40 -3.89 17.22
N GLN A 30 12.63 -4.85 16.70
CA GLN A 30 12.04 -4.76 15.35
C GLN A 30 10.94 -3.69 15.32
N LEU A 31 10.10 -3.62 16.36
CA LEU A 31 9.10 -2.55 16.47
C LEU A 31 9.76 -1.16 16.53
N ARG A 32 10.88 -1.03 17.25
CA ARG A 32 11.63 0.23 17.30
C ARG A 32 12.26 0.59 15.95
N ALA A 33 12.86 -0.38 15.26
CA ALA A 33 13.44 -0.16 13.94
C ALA A 33 12.37 0.24 12.89
N THR A 34 11.19 -0.39 12.94
CA THR A 34 10.07 -0.02 12.06
C THR A 34 9.49 1.36 12.36
N GLU A 35 9.38 1.73 13.63
CA GLU A 35 8.98 3.07 14.04
C GLU A 35 9.96 4.13 13.52
N ASP A 36 11.26 3.92 13.69
CA ASP A 36 12.29 4.83 13.18
C ASP A 36 12.24 4.92 11.64
N LEU A 37 11.95 3.81 10.95
CA LEU A 37 11.77 3.82 9.49
C LEU A 37 10.53 4.63 9.09
N ALA A 38 9.40 4.47 9.79
CA ALA A 38 8.18 5.25 9.56
C ALA A 38 8.43 6.75 9.77
N ALA A 39 9.16 7.11 10.83
CA ALA A 39 9.54 8.49 11.13
C ALA A 39 10.43 9.09 10.04
N ARG A 40 11.37 8.31 9.51
CA ARG A 40 12.22 8.73 8.38
C ARG A 40 11.44 8.89 7.09
N LEU A 41 10.44 8.05 6.81
CA LEU A 41 9.57 8.19 5.63
C LEU A 41 8.58 9.37 5.74
N ALA A 42 8.25 9.79 6.96
CA ALA A 42 7.43 10.96 7.22
C ALA A 42 8.23 12.27 7.14
N SER A 43 9.51 12.25 7.52
CA SER A 43 10.44 13.38 7.41
C SER A 43 10.62 13.79 5.95
N ALA A 44 10.51 15.09 5.68
CA ALA A 44 10.72 15.65 4.34
C ALA A 44 12.17 15.45 3.87
N ASP A 45 13.12 15.49 4.81
CA ASP A 45 14.56 15.35 4.56
C ASP A 45 15.05 13.89 4.66
N GLY A 46 14.17 12.95 5.05
CA GLY A 46 14.50 11.54 5.25
C GLY A 46 15.39 11.24 6.47
N ARG A 47 15.70 12.26 7.27
CA ARG A 47 16.57 12.17 8.45
C ARG A 47 15.83 11.80 9.73
N GLY A 48 14.53 12.12 9.83
CA GLY A 48 13.70 11.72 10.96
C GLY A 48 13.80 12.61 12.21
N ASN A 49 14.31 13.84 12.09
CA ASN A 49 14.47 14.79 13.21
C ASN A 49 13.47 15.95 13.17
N ASP A 50 12.45 15.86 12.33
CA ASP A 50 11.49 16.93 12.09
C ASP A 50 10.21 16.71 12.92
N SER A 51 9.40 17.76 13.07
CA SER A 51 8.09 17.65 13.74
C SER A 51 7.18 16.59 13.10
N ALA A 52 7.32 16.37 11.79
CA ALA A 52 6.60 15.31 11.07
C ALA A 52 7.05 13.90 11.49
N ALA A 53 8.34 13.72 11.81
CA ALA A 53 8.88 12.45 12.26
C ALA A 53 8.40 12.13 13.68
N ASP A 54 8.40 13.13 14.58
CA ASP A 54 7.87 12.96 15.94
C ASP A 54 6.37 12.67 15.94
N GLN A 55 5.61 13.34 15.06
CA GLN A 55 4.20 13.06 14.86
C GLN A 55 3.97 11.63 14.34
N ALA A 56 4.79 11.17 13.39
CA ALA A 56 4.72 9.80 12.88
C ALA A 56 4.99 8.75 13.96
N ARG A 57 5.95 8.99 14.86
CA ARG A 57 6.22 8.11 16.02
C ARG A 57 5.02 8.02 16.95
N TYR A 58 4.44 9.16 17.31
CA TYR A 58 3.24 9.21 18.15
C TYR A 58 2.07 8.46 17.50
N GLU A 59 1.83 8.70 16.22
CA GLU A 59 0.77 8.04 15.46
C GLU A 59 1.03 6.54 15.30
N PHE A 60 2.28 6.11 15.13
CA PHE A 60 2.68 4.71 15.06
C PHE A 60 2.43 3.99 16.38
N HIS A 61 2.79 4.59 17.51
CA HIS A 61 2.43 4.06 18.83
C HIS A 61 0.92 4.01 19.04
N THR A 62 0.20 5.06 18.63
CA THR A 62 -1.26 5.10 18.71
C THR A 62 -1.89 4.00 17.86
N TRP A 63 -1.36 3.74 16.66
CA TRP A 63 -1.78 2.64 15.79
C TRP A 63 -1.52 1.28 16.41
N CYS A 64 -0.31 1.03 16.91
CA CYS A 64 0.07 -0.25 17.52
C CYS A 64 -0.59 -0.48 18.89
N GLY A 65 -1.07 0.57 19.54
CA GLY A 65 -1.77 0.51 20.82
C GLY A 65 -3.12 -0.22 20.72
N GLY A 66 -3.49 -0.95 21.77
CA GLY A 66 -4.76 -1.69 21.82
C GLY A 66 -6.01 -0.80 21.79
N ASP A 67 -5.89 0.49 22.10
CA ASP A 67 -7.03 1.41 22.20
C ASP A 67 -7.47 2.03 20.86
N TYR A 68 -6.67 1.89 19.81
CA TYR A 68 -6.91 2.54 18.51
C TYR A 68 -8.28 2.19 17.94
N MET A 69 -8.64 0.90 18.00
CA MET A 69 -9.92 0.41 17.48
C MET A 69 -11.10 1.05 18.22
N THR A 70 -10.96 1.18 19.54
CA THR A 70 -11.96 1.81 20.41
C THR A 70 -12.06 3.31 20.11
N ARG A 71 -10.93 4.01 19.96
CA ARG A 71 -10.88 5.45 19.61
C ARG A 71 -11.52 5.73 18.26
N MET A 72 -11.29 4.86 17.29
CA MET A 72 -11.84 4.98 15.94
C MET A 72 -13.26 4.43 15.78
N LYS A 73 -13.84 3.85 16.84
CA LYS A 73 -15.13 3.15 16.80
C LYS A 73 -15.17 2.04 15.72
N LEU A 74 -14.01 1.45 15.43
CA LEU A 74 -13.89 0.34 14.50
C LEU A 74 -14.28 -0.94 15.23
N THR A 75 -15.33 -1.61 14.73
CA THR A 75 -15.66 -2.97 15.18
C THR A 75 -14.91 -4.01 14.34
N PRO A 76 -14.63 -5.22 14.87
CA PRO A 76 -14.02 -6.32 14.11
C PRO A 76 -14.75 -6.67 12.80
N ARG A 77 -16.04 -6.33 12.69
CA ARG A 77 -16.83 -6.48 11.45
C ARG A 77 -16.34 -5.60 10.29
N PHE A 78 -15.71 -4.46 10.56
CA PHE A 78 -15.12 -3.58 9.54
C PHE A 78 -13.74 -4.04 9.07
N PHE A 79 -13.12 -4.99 9.78
CA PHE A 79 -12.01 -5.81 9.31
C PHE A 79 -12.53 -6.99 8.47
N SER A 80 -13.46 -6.70 7.56
CA SER A 80 -13.96 -7.67 6.61
C SER A 80 -12.86 -8.00 5.60
N PRO A 81 -12.67 -9.28 5.22
CA PRO A 81 -11.64 -9.71 4.26
C PRO A 81 -11.73 -9.03 2.88
N LEU A 82 -12.85 -8.36 2.57
CA LEU A 82 -13.03 -7.59 1.33
C LEU A 82 -12.43 -6.17 1.41
N LEU A 83 -12.46 -5.52 2.57
CA LEU A 83 -11.86 -4.19 2.79
C LEU A 83 -10.35 -4.30 2.95
N LEU A 84 -9.91 -5.42 3.50
CA LEU A 84 -8.52 -5.77 3.71
C LEU A 84 -7.79 -6.23 2.44
N ARG A 85 -8.52 -6.45 1.32
CA ARG A 85 -7.93 -6.71 0.01
C ARG A 85 -7.22 -5.49 -0.59
N ASP A 86 -7.63 -4.28 -0.21
CA ASP A 86 -7.03 -3.03 -0.67
C ASP A 86 -6.66 -2.17 0.54
N VAL A 87 -5.47 -2.45 1.08
CA VAL A 87 -4.92 -1.77 2.25
C VAL A 87 -4.79 -0.26 2.03
N VAL A 88 -4.55 0.18 0.79
CA VAL A 88 -4.46 1.62 0.45
C VAL A 88 -5.81 2.30 0.66
N ARG A 89 -6.91 1.69 0.20
CA ARG A 89 -8.27 2.22 0.41
C ARG A 89 -8.66 2.20 1.88
N TRP A 90 -8.31 1.15 2.61
CA TRP A 90 -8.56 1.07 4.05
C TRP A 90 -7.93 2.25 4.80
N TRP A 91 -6.64 2.53 4.54
CA TRP A 91 -5.95 3.68 5.13
C TRP A 91 -6.62 5.00 4.72
N GLY A 92 -7.09 5.14 3.49
CA GLY A 92 -7.80 6.35 3.04
C GLY A 92 -9.15 6.60 3.73
N TRP A 93 -9.85 5.55 4.16
CA TRP A 93 -11.15 5.69 4.84
C TRP A 93 -11.02 5.84 6.35
N TYR A 94 -10.09 5.09 6.96
CA TYR A 94 -10.01 4.96 8.41
C TYR A 94 -8.75 5.59 9.02
N GLY A 95 -7.72 5.93 8.23
CA GLY A 95 -6.47 6.55 8.71
C GLY A 95 -6.55 8.03 9.07
N LYS A 96 -7.74 8.65 9.09
CA LYS A 96 -7.88 10.12 9.26
C LYS A 96 -7.41 10.67 10.61
N GLN A 97 -7.41 9.85 11.67
CA GLN A 97 -6.89 10.28 12.98
C GLN A 97 -5.36 10.17 13.08
N THR A 98 -4.73 9.49 12.12
CA THR A 98 -3.28 9.33 12.00
C THR A 98 -2.84 9.79 10.60
N PRO A 99 -3.01 11.09 10.29
CA PRO A 99 -2.81 11.60 8.93
C PRO A 99 -1.39 11.41 8.41
N VAL A 100 -0.36 11.56 9.26
CA VAL A 100 1.03 11.41 8.86
C VAL A 100 1.36 9.95 8.57
N LEU A 101 0.90 9.05 9.44
CA LEU A 101 1.07 7.62 9.28
C LEU A 101 0.28 7.08 8.08
N MET A 102 -0.92 7.61 7.83
CA MET A 102 -1.74 7.29 6.67
C MET A 102 -0.99 7.61 5.37
N GLU A 103 -0.34 8.77 5.27
CA GLU A 103 0.46 9.10 4.10
C GLU A 103 1.63 8.14 3.91
N VAL A 104 2.35 7.81 4.98
CA VAL A 104 3.46 6.85 4.93
C VAL A 104 2.94 5.48 4.48
N ALA A 105 1.86 4.99 5.06
CA ALA A 105 1.26 3.71 4.70
C ALA A 105 0.80 3.69 3.23
N GLN A 106 0.11 4.73 2.77
CA GLN A 106 -0.30 4.82 1.37
C GLN A 106 0.91 4.86 0.42
N ARG A 107 2.00 5.55 0.76
CA ARG A 107 3.22 5.56 -0.05
C ARG A 107 3.86 4.17 -0.11
N VAL A 108 3.98 3.49 1.04
CA VAL A 108 4.55 2.13 1.13
C VAL A 108 3.72 1.15 0.29
N PHE A 109 2.39 1.14 0.44
CA PHE A 109 1.53 0.19 -0.28
C PHE A 109 1.29 0.52 -1.76
N ARG A 110 1.52 1.77 -2.18
CA ARG A 110 1.56 2.15 -3.62
C ARG A 110 2.88 1.79 -4.28
N THR A 111 3.92 1.49 -3.51
CA THR A 111 5.22 1.11 -4.04
C THR A 111 5.15 -0.33 -4.55
N PRO A 112 5.48 -0.59 -5.83
CA PRO A 112 5.46 -1.94 -6.35
C PRO A 112 6.51 -2.80 -5.64
N ALA A 113 6.09 -3.94 -5.10
CA ALA A 113 6.98 -4.87 -4.39
C ALA A 113 7.99 -5.58 -5.32
N THR A 114 7.88 -5.42 -6.64
CA THR A 114 8.74 -6.10 -7.62
C THR A 114 9.25 -5.14 -8.69
N SER A 115 10.48 -5.39 -9.16
CA SER A 115 11.08 -4.76 -10.33
C SER A 115 10.43 -5.16 -11.65
N ALA A 116 9.48 -6.10 -11.66
CA ALA A 116 8.86 -6.66 -12.87
C ALA A 116 8.26 -5.59 -13.80
N GLY A 117 7.75 -4.48 -13.24
CA GLY A 117 7.29 -3.33 -14.04
C GLY A 117 8.42 -2.65 -14.80
N VAL A 118 9.56 -2.46 -14.14
CA VAL A 118 10.79 -1.87 -14.70
C VAL A 118 11.47 -2.82 -15.70
N GLU A 119 11.44 -4.13 -15.44
CA GLU A 119 11.96 -5.14 -16.38
C GLU A 119 11.16 -5.16 -17.69
N ARG A 120 9.82 -5.06 -17.61
CA ARG A 120 8.98 -4.91 -18.81
C ARG A 120 9.27 -3.61 -19.56
N LEU A 121 9.53 -2.51 -18.85
CA LEU A 121 9.95 -1.24 -19.43
C LEU A 121 11.26 -1.40 -20.23
N PHE A 122 12.29 -2.02 -19.64
CA PHE A 122 13.56 -2.26 -20.33
C PHE A 122 13.45 -3.27 -21.49
N SER A 123 12.57 -4.26 -21.40
CA SER A 123 12.28 -5.16 -22.51
C SER A 123 11.66 -4.42 -23.71
N VAL A 124 10.71 -3.51 -23.46
CA VAL A 124 10.14 -2.65 -24.52
C VAL A 124 11.19 -1.69 -25.08
N PHE A 125 12.06 -1.12 -24.24
CA PHE A 125 13.17 -0.29 -24.70
C PHE A 125 14.08 -1.04 -25.68
N LYS A 126 14.39 -2.31 -25.40
CA LYS A 126 15.18 -3.16 -26.31
C LYS A 126 14.50 -3.37 -27.68
N MET A 127 13.18 -3.32 -27.73
CA MET A 127 12.41 -3.40 -28.98
C MET A 127 12.41 -2.07 -29.75
N LEU A 128 12.29 -0.94 -29.05
CA LEU A 128 12.24 0.41 -29.64
C LEU A 128 13.62 0.91 -30.10
N TRP A 129 14.66 0.54 -29.34
CA TRP A 129 16.04 0.95 -29.55
C TRP A 129 16.92 -0.30 -29.64
N SER A 130 17.36 -0.61 -30.86
CA SER A 130 18.42 -1.58 -31.08
C SER A 130 19.56 -0.89 -31.83
N ASP A 131 20.79 -1.14 -31.40
CA ASP A 131 22.00 -0.49 -31.92
C ASP A 131 22.19 -0.71 -33.45
N LYS A 132 21.60 -1.79 -33.99
CA LYS A 132 21.66 -2.14 -35.42
C LYS A 132 20.55 -1.55 -36.31
N ARG A 133 19.39 -1.14 -35.79
CA ARG A 133 18.24 -0.71 -36.64
C ARG A 133 17.63 0.64 -36.29
N ASN A 134 17.67 1.08 -35.03
CA ASN A 134 17.03 2.33 -34.60
C ASN A 134 17.94 3.09 -33.63
N ARG A 135 18.90 3.86 -34.18
CA ARG A 135 19.73 4.79 -33.40
C ARG A 135 18.94 6.06 -33.09
N LEU A 136 17.97 5.93 -32.18
CA LEU A 136 17.26 7.07 -31.62
C LEU A 136 18.15 7.79 -30.61
N LEU A 137 18.10 9.12 -30.60
CA LEU A 137 18.66 9.94 -29.53
C LEU A 137 17.99 9.55 -28.20
N MET A 138 18.79 9.38 -27.13
CA MET A 138 18.34 8.93 -25.81
C MET A 138 17.12 9.70 -25.30
N GLY A 139 17.08 11.02 -25.48
CA GLY A 139 15.94 11.85 -25.07
C GLY A 139 14.62 11.51 -25.80
N ARG A 140 14.68 11.20 -27.09
CA ARG A 140 13.48 10.78 -27.87
C ARG A 140 13.00 9.40 -27.45
N MET A 141 13.93 8.52 -27.07
CA MET A 141 13.62 7.18 -26.58
C MET A 141 12.82 7.25 -25.26
N TRP A 142 13.27 8.07 -24.30
CA TRP A 142 12.54 8.27 -23.04
C TRP A 142 11.15 8.86 -23.24
N ALA A 143 11.01 9.85 -24.13
CA ALA A 143 9.71 10.44 -24.46
C ALA A 143 8.74 9.40 -25.07
N MET A 144 9.23 8.53 -25.97
CA MET A 144 8.41 7.48 -26.57
C MET A 144 7.97 6.43 -25.55
N ALA A 145 8.85 6.01 -24.65
CA ALA A 145 8.47 5.11 -23.58
C ALA A 145 7.44 5.74 -22.64
N TYR A 146 7.63 7.01 -22.25
CA TYR A 146 6.66 7.74 -21.45
C TYR A 146 5.27 7.77 -22.10
N VAL A 147 5.19 8.16 -23.38
CA VAL A 147 3.93 8.16 -24.14
C VAL A 147 3.34 6.76 -24.23
N PHE A 148 4.13 5.74 -24.57
CA PHE A 148 3.66 4.36 -24.71
C PHE A 148 3.07 3.80 -23.41
N PHE A 149 3.73 4.04 -22.28
CA PHE A 149 3.28 3.55 -20.98
C PHE A 149 2.06 4.31 -20.48
N ASN A 150 2.09 5.64 -20.54
CA ASN A 150 0.99 6.45 -20.02
C ASN A 150 -0.27 6.31 -20.87
N THR A 151 -0.16 6.25 -22.20
CA THR A 151 -1.33 5.96 -23.05
C THR A 151 -1.93 4.60 -22.75
N ARG A 152 -1.12 3.58 -22.40
CA ARG A 152 -1.61 2.27 -21.96
C ARG A 152 -2.25 2.30 -20.58
N ALA A 153 -1.70 3.08 -19.65
CA ALA A 153 -2.27 3.25 -18.32
C ALA A 153 -3.63 3.93 -18.40
N LEU A 154 -3.72 5.05 -19.12
CA LEU A 154 -4.96 5.80 -19.33
C LEU A 154 -6.03 4.94 -20.03
N LYS A 155 -5.66 4.17 -21.06
CA LYS A 155 -6.60 3.24 -21.73
C LYS A 155 -7.12 2.11 -20.82
N ARG A 156 -6.37 1.75 -19.77
CA ARG A 156 -6.83 0.76 -18.78
C ARG A 156 -7.77 1.39 -17.76
N ASP A 157 -7.56 2.65 -17.42
CA ASP A 157 -8.47 3.40 -16.55
C ASP A 157 -9.79 3.75 -17.28
N GLU A 158 -9.74 3.94 -18.60
CA GLU A 158 -10.94 4.13 -19.46
C GLU A 158 -11.75 2.86 -19.69
N GLN A 159 -11.15 1.67 -19.53
CA GLN A 159 -11.96 0.46 -19.46
C GLN A 159 -12.63 0.43 -18.09
N PRO A 160 -13.97 0.39 -18.00
CA PRO A 160 -14.63 0.15 -16.74
C PRO A 160 -14.08 -1.16 -16.21
N PHE A 161 -13.45 -1.11 -15.04
CA PHE A 161 -13.28 -2.30 -14.21
C PHE A 161 -14.66 -2.99 -14.21
N ALA A 162 -14.74 -4.23 -14.70
CA ALA A 162 -16.00 -4.93 -14.97
C ALA A 162 -17.03 -4.65 -13.86
N PRO A 163 -18.30 -4.35 -14.22
CA PRO A 163 -19.24 -3.67 -13.35
C PRO A 163 -19.36 -4.39 -12.01
N THR A 164 -19.06 -3.62 -10.96
CA THR A 164 -19.17 -4.04 -9.56
C THR A 164 -20.58 -4.49 -9.20
N ALA A 165 -21.61 -4.13 -9.98
CA ALA A 165 -23.01 -4.52 -9.78
C ALA A 165 -23.21 -6.05 -9.66
N ALA A 166 -22.68 -6.87 -10.57
CA ALA A 166 -22.80 -8.33 -10.47
C ALA A 166 -22.06 -8.92 -9.25
N ARG A 167 -21.06 -8.18 -8.76
CA ARG A 167 -20.25 -8.53 -7.59
C ARG A 167 -20.86 -8.02 -6.28
N GLU A 168 -21.64 -6.96 -6.37
CA GLU A 168 -22.47 -6.36 -5.32
C GLU A 168 -23.73 -7.18 -5.10
N GLU A 169 -24.38 -7.67 -6.17
CA GLU A 169 -25.50 -8.63 -6.11
C GLU A 169 -25.07 -9.95 -5.46
N GLN A 170 -23.94 -10.54 -5.88
CA GLN A 170 -23.35 -11.71 -5.21
C GLN A 170 -23.02 -11.44 -3.73
N ARG A 171 -22.70 -10.20 -3.38
CA ARG A 171 -22.43 -9.78 -2.00
C ARG A 171 -23.73 -9.64 -1.21
N GLU A 172 -24.81 -9.13 -1.79
CA GLU A 172 -26.12 -9.03 -1.15
C GLU A 172 -26.76 -10.41 -0.96
N GLU A 173 -26.62 -11.31 -1.94
CA GLU A 173 -27.04 -12.71 -1.84
C GLU A 173 -26.26 -13.48 -0.76
N TRP A 174 -24.94 -13.26 -0.69
CA TRP A 174 -24.11 -13.82 0.38
C TRP A 174 -24.45 -13.24 1.77
N MET A 175 -24.83 -11.96 1.86
CA MET A 175 -25.29 -11.34 3.10
C MET A 175 -26.67 -11.86 3.53
N ALA A 176 -27.56 -12.15 2.59
CA ALA A 176 -28.92 -12.67 2.85
C ALA A 176 -28.93 -14.17 3.22
N SER A 177 -27.89 -14.92 2.86
CA SER A 177 -27.75 -16.35 3.14
C SER A 177 -27.07 -16.67 4.47
N GLN A 178 -26.60 -15.67 5.21
CA GLN A 178 -26.08 -15.85 6.56
C GLN A 178 -27.24 -16.17 7.52
N PRO A 179 -27.14 -17.20 8.39
CA PRO A 179 -28.18 -17.46 9.37
C PRO A 179 -28.23 -16.31 10.38
N VAL A 180 -29.36 -15.61 10.42
CA VAL A 180 -29.68 -14.68 11.50
C VAL A 180 -29.87 -15.53 12.75
N GLY A 181 -28.81 -15.64 13.56
CA GLY A 181 -28.86 -16.29 14.86
C GLY A 181 -29.97 -15.66 15.69
N ALA A 182 -31.03 -16.43 15.88
CA ALA A 182 -32.09 -16.18 16.85
C ALA A 182 -31.55 -16.40 18.26
N ALA A 183 -31.98 -15.50 19.16
CA ALA A 183 -31.85 -15.53 20.62
C ALA A 183 -30.45 -15.31 21.22
#